data_AF-A0A6N8FTA6-F1
#
_entry.id   AF-A0A6N8FTA6-F1
#
_cell.length_a   1.000
_cell.length_b   1.000
_cell.length_c   1.000
_cell.angle_alpha   90.00
_cell.angle_beta   90.00
_cell.angle_gamma   90.00
#
_symmetry.space_group_name_H-M   'P 1'
#
loop_
_entity.id
_entity.type
_entity.pdbx_description
1 polymer ?
#
loop_
_entity_poly.entity_id
_entity_poly.type
_entity_poly.pdbx_seq_one_letter_code
_entity_poly.pdbx_strand_id
1 'polypeptide(L)' 'MPKLNNAQKSCWADTKTAAEVLGITPRHLRHLRAHGLFKLGKHYRIASSPLSARPTYLWHIERCGHALEIPLEKR' A
#
# COMPACT_ATOMS: atom_id res chain seq x y z
N MET A 1 0.85 23.04 -27.46
CA MET A 1 0.53 21.66 -27.03
C MET A 1 1.54 21.24 -25.97
N PRO A 2 1.26 21.34 -24.66
CA PRO A 2 2.20 20.82 -23.66
C PRO A 2 2.14 19.29 -23.66
N LYS A 3 3.31 18.67 -23.74
CA LYS A 3 3.51 17.22 -23.69
C LYS A 3 3.02 16.70 -22.34
N LEU A 4 1.99 15.84 -22.35
CA LEU A 4 1.62 15.04 -21.18
C LEU A 4 2.79 14.11 -20.90
N ASN A 5 3.62 14.48 -19.92
CA ASN A 5 4.63 13.60 -19.37
C ASN A 5 3.91 12.32 -18.97
N ASN A 6 4.21 11.24 -19.70
CA ASN A 6 3.91 9.86 -19.38
C ASN A 6 4.72 9.48 -18.13
N ALA A 7 4.46 10.17 -17.01
CA ALA A 7 4.88 9.72 -15.71
C ALA A 7 4.08 8.44 -15.51
N GLN A 8 4.74 7.30 -15.70
CA GLN A 8 4.35 6.06 -15.06
C GLN A 8 4.27 6.38 -13.57
N LYS A 9 3.10 6.85 -13.12
CA LYS A 9 2.82 7.22 -11.73
C LYS A 9 2.99 5.93 -10.97
N SER A 10 4.18 5.72 -10.42
CA SER A 10 4.47 4.59 -9.56
C SER A 10 3.35 4.54 -8.51
N CYS A 11 2.48 3.53 -8.57
CA CYS A 11 1.30 3.37 -7.70
C CYS A 11 1.66 3.12 -6.22
N TRP A 12 2.91 3.36 -5.85
CA TRP A 12 3.48 3.22 -4.52
C TRP A 12 3.34 4.53 -3.76
N ALA A 13 2.58 4.52 -2.67
CA ALA A 13 2.36 5.66 -1.80
C ALA A 13 2.75 5.36 -0.35
N ASP A 14 2.99 6.40 0.46
CA ASP A 14 3.21 6.24 1.89
C ASP A 14 1.94 5.77 2.62
N THR A 15 2.07 5.43 3.89
CA THR A 15 0.96 4.85 4.66
C THR A 15 -0.23 5.80 4.80
N LYS A 16 0.00 7.11 4.91
CA LYS A 16 -1.10 8.08 5.07
C LYS A 16 -1.86 8.21 3.76
N THR A 17 -1.15 8.46 2.67
CA THR A 17 -1.74 8.60 1.33
C THR A 17 -2.44 7.32 0.88
N ALA A 18 -1.82 6.15 1.08
CA ALA A 18 -2.45 4.88 0.71
C ALA A 18 -3.72 4.62 1.50
N ALA A 19 -3.73 4.91 2.80
CA ALA A 19 -4.93 4.75 3.63
C ALA A 19 -6.06 5.68 3.16
N GLU A 20 -5.75 6.93 2.86
CA GLU A 20 -6.71 7.92 2.34
C GLU A 20 -7.32 7.46 1.01
N VAL A 21 -6.50 7.01 0.05
CA VAL A 21 -6.99 6.54 -1.26
C VAL A 21 -7.80 5.25 -1.15
N LEU A 22 -7.43 4.36 -0.22
CA LEU A 22 -8.16 3.11 0.03
C LEU A 22 -9.41 3.30 0.90
N GLY A 23 -9.68 4.52 1.39
CA GLY A 23 -10.83 4.80 2.25
C GLY A 23 -10.77 4.14 3.62
N ILE A 24 -9.57 3.81 4.13
CA ILE A 24 -9.36 3.16 5.43
C ILE A 24 -8.44 3.99 6.33
N THR A 25 -8.40 3.67 7.63
CA THR A 25 -7.46 4.35 8.52
C THR A 25 -6.05 3.78 8.40
N PRO A 26 -4.98 4.57 8.63
CA PRO A 26 -3.61 4.07 8.67
C PRO A 26 -3.39 2.94 9.69
N ARG A 27 -4.17 2.96 10.79
CA ARG A 27 -4.18 1.88 11.79
C ARG A 27 -4.75 0.59 11.20
N HIS A 28 -5.87 0.68 10.48
CA HIS A 28 -6.49 -0.47 9.83
C HIS A 28 -5.58 -1.05 8.73
N LEU A 29 -4.96 -0.20 7.90
CA LEU A 29 -3.99 -0.63 6.88
C LEU A 29 -2.83 -1.45 7.48
N ARG A 30 -2.26 -1.00 8.61
CA ARG A 30 -1.22 -1.73 9.34
C ARG A 30 -1.71 -3.03 9.95
N HIS A 31 -2.95 -3.05 10.44
CA HIS A 31 -3.59 -4.23 11.01
C HIS A 31 -3.80 -5.32 9.94
N LEU A 32 -4.33 -4.95 8.77
CA LEU A 32 -4.49 -5.86 7.63
C LEU A 32 -3.16 -6.48 7.15
N ARG A 33 -2.08 -5.69 7.17
CA ARG A 33 -0.73 -6.22 6.92
C ARG A 33 -0.30 -7.23 7.98
N ALA A 34 -0.54 -6.93 9.26
CA ALA A 34 -0.23 -7.86 10.35
C ALA A 34 -1.07 -9.16 10.28
N HIS A 35 -2.30 -9.08 9.78
CA HIS A 35 -3.18 -10.22 9.51
C HIS A 35 -2.83 -11.00 8.22
N GLY A 36 -1.79 -10.60 7.48
CA GLY A 36 -1.34 -11.30 6.28
C GLY A 36 -2.13 -11.02 5.01
N LEU A 37 -3.09 -10.08 5.04
CA LEU A 37 -3.85 -9.66 3.84
C LEU A 37 -2.90 -9.06 2.78
N PHE A 38 -1.90 -8.31 3.24
CA PHE A 38 -0.90 -7.67 2.38
C PHE A 38 0.45 -8.41 2.49
N LYS A 39 1.03 -8.73 1.33
CA LYS A 39 2.35 -9.39 1.19
C LYS A 39 3.47 -8.42 0.83
N LEU A 40 4.64 -8.57 1.48
CA LEU A 40 5.87 -7.82 1.18
C LEU A 40 6.30 -8.04 -0.28
N GLY A 41 6.78 -6.99 -0.95
CA GLY A 41 7.19 -6.99 -2.36
C GLY A 41 6.03 -6.96 -3.36
N LYS A 42 4.83 -7.43 -2.96
CA LYS A 42 3.63 -7.41 -3.80
C LYS A 42 2.73 -6.20 -3.50
N HIS A 43 2.31 -6.06 -2.25
CA HIS A 43 1.34 -5.03 -1.82
C HIS A 43 2.02 -3.88 -1.09
N TYR A 44 3.10 -4.18 -0.36
CA TYR A 44 3.88 -3.17 0.33
C TYR A 44 5.38 -3.48 0.24
N ARG A 45 6.22 -2.47 0.41
CA ARG A 45 7.68 -2.59 0.51
C ARG A 45 8.19 -1.70 1.62
N ILE A 46 9.36 -2.03 2.15
CA ILE A 46 10.05 -1.21 3.15
C ILE A 46 10.90 -0.20 2.37
N ALA A 47 10.65 1.09 2.59
CA ALA A 47 11.39 2.17 1.95
C ALA A 47 12.59 2.64 2.79
N SER A 48 12.56 2.40 4.10
CA SER A 48 13.70 2.63 5.00
C SER A 48 14.59 1.40 5.11
N SER A 49 15.73 1.55 5.80
CA SER A 49 16.53 0.41 6.22
C SER A 49 15.68 -0.61 7.01
N PRO A 50 15.78 -1.93 6.72
CA PRO A 50 15.06 -2.98 7.45
C PRO A 50 15.37 -3.03 8.95
N LEU A 51 16.52 -2.49 9.36
CA LEU A 51 17.00 -2.46 10.74
C LEU A 51 16.53 -1.21 11.51
N SER A 52 15.77 -0.32 10.88
CA SER A 52 15.24 0.86 11.55
C SER A 52 14.18 0.48 12.59
N ALA A 53 14.27 1.05 13.79
CA ALA A 53 13.25 0.91 14.82
C ALA A 53 11.85 1.37 14.38
N ARG A 54 11.78 2.22 13.35
CA ARG A 54 10.53 2.71 12.74
C ARG A 54 10.62 2.59 11.21
N PRO A 55 10.32 1.41 10.66
CA PRO A 55 10.40 1.21 9.23
C PRO A 55 9.30 1.99 8.50
N THR A 56 9.68 2.70 7.45
CA THR A 56 8.75 3.40 6.56
C THR A 56 8.26 2.43 5.49
N TYR A 57 6.95 2.31 5.33
CA TYR A 57 6.34 1.44 4.33
C TYR A 57 5.79 2.24 3.15
N LEU A 58 6.02 1.73 1.95
CA LEU A 58 5.34 2.12 0.72
C LEU A 58 4.34 1.04 0.33
N TRP A 59 3.17 1.46 -0.13
CA TRP A 59 2.03 0.61 -0.41
C TRP A 59 1.60 0.79 -1.86
N HIS A 60 1.37 -0.31 -2.55
CA HIS A 60 0.87 -0.31 -3.91
C HIS A 60 -0.65 -0.18 -3.88
N ILE A 61 -1.17 1.00 -4.21
CA ILE A 61 -2.58 1.36 -4.04
C ILE A 61 -3.51 0.36 -4.75
N GLU A 62 -3.32 0.15 -6.06
CA GLU A 62 -4.23 -0.72 -6.84
C GLU A 62 -4.27 -2.16 -6.32
N ARG A 63 -3.10 -2.75 -6.03
CA ARG A 63 -3.01 -4.11 -5.49
C ARG A 63 -3.62 -4.21 -4.11
N CYS A 64 -3.46 -3.18 -3.28
CA CYS A 64 -4.10 -3.14 -1.97
C CYS A 64 -5.62 -3.02 -2.10
N GLY A 65 -6.11 -2.19 -3.03
CA GLY A 65 -7.53 -2.08 -3.37
C GLY A 65 -8.12 -3.42 -3.79
N HIS A 66 -7.51 -4.10 -4.76
CA HIS A 66 -7.94 -5.44 -5.16
C HIS A 66 -7.92 -6.46 -4.01
N ALA A 67 -6.93 -6.39 -3.12
CA ALA A 67 -6.89 -7.26 -1.95
C ALA A 67 -7.96 -6.92 -0.90
N LEU A 68 -8.53 -5.71 -0.91
CA LEU A 68 -9.63 -5.29 -0.04
C LEU A 68 -11.00 -5.62 -0.63
N GLU A 69 -11.13 -5.60 -1.95
CA GLU A 69 -12.36 -5.95 -2.67
C GLU A 69 -12.69 -7.46 -2.59
N ILE A 70 -11.68 -8.31 -2.36
CA ILE A 70 -11.89 -9.75 -2.17
C ILE A 70 -12.52 -9.97 -0.78
N PRO A 71 -13.77 -10.47 -0.69
CA PRO A 71 -14.43 -10.72 0.60
C PRO A 71 -13.62 -11.69 1.45
N LEU A 72 -13.56 -11.40 2.75
CA LEU A 72 -12.78 -12.17 3.73
C LEU A 72 -13.20 -13.65 3.79
N GLU A 73 -14.46 -13.98 3.44
CA GLU A 73 -15.02 -15.34 3.47
C GLU A 73 -14.45 -16.34 2.44
N LYS A 74 -13.67 -15.89 1.44
CA LYS A 74 -13.19 -16.78 0.35
C LYS A 74 -11.67 -17.02 0.33
N ARG A 75 -10.98 -16.94 1.48
CA ARG A 75 -9.53 -17.14 1.55
C ARG A 75 -9.12 -18.38 2.32
#